data_AF-L8FW08-F1
#
_entry.id   AF-L8FW08-F1
#
_cell.length_a   1.000
_cell.length_b   1.000
_cell.length_c   1.000
_cell.angle_alpha   90.00
_cell.angle_beta   90.00
_cell.angle_gamma   90.00
#
_symmetry.space_group_name_H-M   'P 1'
#
loop_
_entity.id
_entity.type
_entity.pdbx_description
1 polymer ?
#
loop_
_entity_poly.entity_id
_entity_poly.type
_entity_poly.pdbx_seq_one_letter_code
_entity_poly.pdbx_strand_id
1 'polypeptide(L)'
;MSTIWTDSNGGESATTSDLLRLPLEIIISVASMLPTQSGACLALCCRQLSHILGPKSWKSLRRAPYADRLHFLSTIAKGLPLFLPCHNCLRLHHISAIKWPRDISYSRSLPLGSWTAYRHLYNSLYEINYPQIQLAMKQHRSGIDIKFPLEAFQYLEVGHDYESPWKVVLYLANAQVVPEEFLMRFQTWTLVPGTEATRLSKILNGITWCIILVSTTE
;
A
#
# COMPACT_ATOMS: atom_id res chain seq x y z
N MET A 1 -34.30 -35.03 -12.74
CA MET A 1 -34.14 -34.13 -13.90
C MET A 1 -32.64 -33.97 -14.13
N SER A 2 -32.13 -34.63 -15.18
CA SER A 2 -30.71 -34.79 -15.47
C SER A 2 -30.28 -33.73 -16.48
N THR A 3 -29.36 -32.84 -16.12
CA THR A 3 -28.80 -31.85 -17.05
C THR A 3 -27.60 -32.46 -17.77
N ILE A 4 -27.80 -32.71 -19.06
CA ILE A 4 -26.80 -33.13 -20.05
C ILE A 4 -25.85 -31.95 -20.27
N TRP A 5 -24.58 -32.11 -19.91
CA TRP A 5 -23.51 -31.21 -20.32
C TRP A 5 -23.05 -31.62 -21.72
N THR A 6 -23.26 -30.75 -22.69
CA THR A 6 -22.71 -30.89 -24.04
C THR A 6 -21.30 -30.31 -24.05
N ASP A 7 -20.30 -31.20 -24.07
CA ASP A 7 -18.91 -30.85 -24.33
C ASP A 7 -18.78 -30.26 -25.75
N SER A 8 -18.72 -28.94 -25.83
CA SER A 8 -18.37 -28.23 -27.06
C SER A 8 -16.86 -28.32 -27.24
N ASN A 9 -16.45 -29.34 -27.98
CA ASN A 9 -15.07 -29.57 -28.43
C ASN A 9 -14.69 -28.50 -29.48
N GLY A 10 -14.45 -27.27 -29.01
CA GLY A 10 -13.86 -26.20 -29.80
C GLY A 10 -12.35 -26.43 -29.88
N GLY A 11 -11.87 -26.91 -31.02
CA GLY A 11 -10.44 -27.04 -31.32
C GLY A 11 -9.76 -25.69 -31.46
N GLU A 12 -9.49 -25.01 -30.34
CA GLU A 12 -8.52 -23.92 -30.29
C GLU A 12 -7.12 -24.53 -30.38
N SER A 13 -6.57 -24.56 -31.59
CA SER A 13 -5.13 -24.74 -31.79
C SER A 13 -4.41 -23.70 -30.95
N ALA A 14 -3.76 -24.13 -29.87
CA ALA A 14 -2.94 -23.27 -29.04
C ALA A 14 -1.84 -22.63 -29.89
N THR A 15 -2.07 -21.39 -30.35
CA THR A 15 -1.11 -20.65 -31.16
C THR A 15 0.12 -20.41 -30.30
N THR A 16 1.18 -21.16 -30.59
CA THR A 16 2.49 -20.95 -29.97
C THR A 16 2.95 -19.53 -30.28
N SER A 17 3.22 -18.74 -29.24
CA SER A 17 3.66 -17.34 -29.37
C SER A 17 4.84 -17.23 -30.34
N ASP A 18 4.76 -16.33 -31.31
CA ASP A 18 5.81 -16.15 -32.33
C ASP A 18 7.18 -15.81 -31.73
N LEU A 19 7.20 -15.23 -30.53
CA LEU A 19 8.43 -14.97 -29.78
C LEU A 19 9.18 -16.27 -29.43
N LEU A 20 8.46 -17.34 -29.10
CA LEU A 20 9.05 -18.63 -28.73
C LEU A 20 9.52 -19.46 -29.93
N ARG A 21 9.18 -19.01 -31.15
CA ARG A 21 9.69 -19.58 -32.41
C ARG A 21 11.05 -19.01 -32.81
N LEU A 22 11.48 -17.92 -32.18
CA LEU A 22 12.78 -17.32 -32.43
C LEU A 22 13.90 -18.22 -31.89
N PRO A 23 15.09 -18.20 -32.54
CA PRO A 23 16.28 -18.82 -31.99
C PRO A 23 16.60 -18.29 -30.59
N LEU A 24 17.12 -19.17 -29.75
CA LEU A 24 17.45 -18.89 -28.34
C LEU A 24 18.39 -17.68 -28.21
N GLU A 25 19.34 -17.55 -29.13
CA GLU A 25 20.35 -16.50 -29.17
C GLU A 25 19.70 -15.12 -29.35
N ILE A 26 18.66 -15.03 -30.18
CA ILE A 26 17.92 -13.81 -30.42
C ILE A 26 17.13 -13.41 -29.17
N ILE A 27 16.46 -14.39 -28.52
CA ILE A 27 15.73 -14.15 -27.27
C ILE A 27 16.68 -13.64 -26.18
N ILE A 28 17.85 -14.25 -26.03
CA ILE A 28 18.87 -13.84 -25.04
C ILE A 28 19.42 -12.45 -25.38
N SER A 29 19.67 -12.17 -26.66
CA SER A 29 20.16 -10.87 -27.12
C SER A 29 19.17 -9.75 -26.78
N VAL A 30 17.89 -9.93 -27.13
CA VAL A 30 16.81 -8.99 -26.78
C VAL A 30 16.74 -8.79 -25.27
N ALA A 31 16.71 -9.87 -24.49
CA ALA A 31 16.64 -9.80 -23.04
C ALA A 31 17.86 -9.09 -22.41
N SER A 32 19.03 -9.15 -23.06
CA SER A 32 20.25 -8.46 -22.60
C SER A 32 20.22 -6.95 -22.79
N MET A 33 19.34 -6.45 -23.67
CA MET A 33 19.13 -5.03 -23.92
C MET A 33 18.04 -4.42 -23.02
N LEU A 34 17.28 -5.26 -22.30
CA LEU A 34 16.22 -4.80 -21.41
C LEU A 34 16.78 -4.33 -20.06
N PRO A 35 16.14 -3.33 -19.42
CA PRO A 35 16.36 -3.04 -18.02
C PRO A 35 16.15 -4.29 -17.15
N THR A 36 16.89 -4.39 -16.04
CA THR A 36 16.92 -5.59 -15.18
C THR A 36 15.52 -6.04 -14.75
N GLN A 37 14.66 -5.09 -14.34
CA GLN A 37 13.28 -5.33 -13.96
C GLN A 37 12.43 -5.88 -15.12
N SER A 38 12.60 -5.34 -16.33
CA SER A 38 11.84 -5.77 -17.51
C SER A 38 12.29 -7.15 -17.98
N GLY A 39 13.59 -7.44 -17.97
CA GLY A 39 14.12 -8.76 -18.27
C GLY A 39 13.69 -9.82 -17.25
N ALA A 40 13.53 -9.43 -15.99
CA ALA A 40 12.96 -10.27 -14.93
C ALA A 40 11.46 -10.51 -15.16
N CYS A 41 10.67 -9.49 -15.51
CA CYS A 41 9.26 -9.66 -15.87
C CYS A 41 9.08 -10.58 -17.08
N LEU A 42 9.91 -10.43 -18.13
CA LEU A 42 9.89 -11.29 -19.31
C LEU A 42 10.14 -12.76 -18.95
N ALA A 43 11.05 -13.01 -18.02
CA ALA A 43 11.31 -14.36 -17.50
C ALA A 43 10.12 -14.96 -16.71
N LEU A 44 9.14 -14.15 -16.27
CA LEU A 44 7.91 -14.65 -15.62
C LEU A 44 6.78 -14.98 -16.59
N CYS A 45 6.84 -14.53 -17.85
CA CYS A 45 5.72 -14.64 -18.78
C CYS A 45 5.36 -16.09 -19.13
N CYS A 46 6.34 -17.00 -19.22
CA CYS A 46 6.08 -18.43 -19.43
C CYS A 46 7.21 -19.32 -18.91
N ARG A 47 6.94 -20.62 -18.77
CA ARG A 47 7.92 -21.61 -18.26
C ARG A 47 9.19 -21.67 -19.10
N GLN A 48 9.07 -21.59 -20.43
CA GLN A 48 10.21 -21.64 -21.34
C GLN A 48 11.14 -20.42 -21.17
N LEU A 49 10.58 -19.21 -21.16
CA LEU A 49 11.35 -17.98 -20.90
C LEU A 49 11.93 -17.96 -19.48
N SER A 50 11.21 -18.51 -18.51
CA SER A 50 11.72 -18.65 -17.14
C SER A 50 12.95 -19.54 -17.09
N HIS A 51 12.96 -20.65 -17.81
CA HIS A 51 14.12 -21.53 -17.90
C HIS A 51 15.31 -20.88 -18.62
N ILE A 52 15.04 -20.18 -19.72
CA ILE A 52 16.07 -19.54 -20.55
C ILE A 52 16.69 -18.32 -19.85
N LEU A 53 15.85 -17.40 -19.37
CA LEU A 53 16.26 -16.07 -18.90
C LEU A 53 16.39 -16.02 -17.37
N GLY A 54 15.62 -16.84 -16.65
CA GLY A 54 15.47 -16.78 -15.20
C GLY A 54 16.80 -16.77 -14.44
N PRO A 55 17.73 -17.73 -14.63
CA PRO A 55 18.96 -17.79 -13.84
C PRO A 55 19.77 -16.47 -13.86
N LYS A 56 19.88 -15.83 -15.03
CA LYS A 56 20.55 -14.54 -15.19
C LYS A 56 19.69 -13.40 -14.63
N SER A 57 18.41 -13.33 -15.01
CA SER A 57 17.49 -12.27 -14.58
C SER A 57 17.34 -12.20 -13.06
N TRP A 58 17.16 -13.33 -12.37
CA TRP A 58 17.03 -13.37 -10.90
C TRP A 58 18.33 -12.96 -10.21
N LYS A 59 19.48 -13.35 -10.75
CA LYS A 59 20.79 -12.97 -10.22
C LYS A 59 21.04 -11.47 -10.37
N SER A 60 20.71 -10.91 -11.54
CA SER A 60 20.79 -9.47 -11.79
C SER A 60 19.84 -8.70 -10.88
N LEU A 61 18.57 -9.11 -10.80
CA LEU A 61 17.56 -8.45 -9.97
C LEU A 61 17.92 -8.45 -8.48
N ARG A 62 18.47 -9.54 -7.94
CA ARG A 62 18.92 -9.57 -6.53
C ARG A 62 20.01 -8.54 -6.23
N ARG A 63 20.84 -8.22 -7.24
CA ARG A 63 21.94 -7.24 -7.14
C ARG A 63 21.52 -5.83 -7.57
N ALA A 64 20.33 -5.68 -8.12
CA ALA A 64 19.84 -4.39 -8.60
C ALA A 64 19.59 -3.42 -7.42
N PRO A 65 19.66 -2.09 -7.68
CA PRO A 65 19.28 -1.07 -6.73
C PRO A 65 17.89 -1.30 -6.13
N TYR A 66 17.69 -0.76 -4.93
CA TYR A 66 16.41 -0.85 -4.21
C TYR A 66 15.22 -0.44 -5.08
N ALA A 67 15.33 0.69 -5.80
CA ALA A 67 14.28 1.24 -6.64
C ALA A 67 13.86 0.28 -7.78
N ASP A 68 14.83 -0.35 -8.44
CA ASP A 68 14.55 -1.29 -9.55
C ASP A 68 13.82 -2.54 -9.07
N ARG A 69 14.22 -3.07 -7.90
CA ARG A 69 13.56 -4.23 -7.30
C ARG A 69 12.13 -3.90 -6.89
N LEU A 70 11.92 -2.72 -6.32
CA LEU A 70 10.59 -2.25 -5.97
C LEU A 70 9.73 -2.04 -7.23
N HIS A 71 10.29 -1.43 -8.28
CA HIS A 71 9.60 -1.25 -9.56
C HIS A 71 9.18 -2.59 -10.19
N PHE A 72 10.05 -3.61 -10.13
CA PHE A 72 9.71 -4.98 -10.51
C PHE A 72 8.50 -5.51 -9.72
N LEU A 73 8.51 -5.39 -8.40
CA LEU A 73 7.39 -5.83 -7.55
C LEU A 73 6.10 -5.06 -7.86
N SER A 74 6.19 -3.73 -8.05
CA SER A 74 5.05 -2.89 -8.44
C SER A 74 4.49 -3.33 -9.80
N THR A 75 5.35 -3.67 -10.76
CA THR A 75 4.93 -4.17 -12.07
C THR A 75 4.17 -5.49 -11.95
N ILE A 76 4.66 -6.43 -11.13
CA ILE A 76 3.95 -7.70 -10.87
C ILE A 76 2.63 -7.46 -10.14
N ALA A 77 2.61 -6.54 -9.18
CA ALA A 77 1.40 -6.23 -8.40
C ALA A 77 0.25 -5.69 -9.28
N LYS A 78 0.55 -5.09 -10.45
CA LYS A 78 -0.48 -4.66 -11.42
C LYS A 78 -1.33 -5.85 -11.91
N GLY A 79 -0.74 -7.04 -12.04
CA GLY A 79 -1.46 -8.27 -12.39
C GLY A 79 -2.03 -9.05 -11.19
N LEU A 80 -1.79 -8.59 -9.96
CA LEU A 80 -2.16 -9.29 -8.73
C LEU A 80 -2.99 -8.33 -7.83
N PRO A 81 -4.31 -8.22 -8.05
CA PRO A 81 -5.15 -7.22 -7.38
C PRO A 81 -5.13 -7.34 -5.85
N LEU A 82 -4.99 -8.57 -5.32
CA LEU A 82 -4.96 -8.86 -3.89
C LEU A 82 -3.57 -8.77 -3.24
N PHE A 83 -2.58 -8.22 -3.96
CA PHE A 83 -1.22 -8.07 -3.45
C PHE A 83 -0.74 -6.61 -3.53
N LEU A 84 0.12 -6.25 -2.58
CA LEU A 84 0.79 -4.95 -2.52
C LEU A 84 2.30 -5.09 -2.35
N PRO A 85 3.10 -4.28 -3.07
CA PRO A 85 4.54 -4.24 -2.88
C PRO A 85 4.88 -3.50 -1.59
N CYS A 86 5.63 -4.16 -0.72
CA CYS A 86 6.12 -3.57 0.51
C CYS A 86 7.46 -2.88 0.30
N HIS A 87 7.53 -1.59 0.58
CA HIS A 87 8.76 -0.82 0.52
C HIS A 87 9.78 -1.32 1.55
N ASN A 88 9.36 -1.78 2.73
CA ASN A 88 10.30 -2.12 3.79
C ASN A 88 10.98 -3.46 3.56
N CYS A 89 10.23 -4.51 3.22
CA CYS A 89 10.78 -5.85 3.07
C CYS A 89 11.03 -6.28 1.61
N LEU A 90 10.57 -5.49 0.63
CA LEU A 90 10.62 -5.81 -0.80
C LEU A 90 10.03 -7.18 -1.12
N ARG A 91 8.80 -7.38 -0.65
CA ARG A 91 7.98 -8.55 -0.98
C ARG A 91 6.57 -8.08 -1.31
N LEU A 92 5.83 -8.95 -1.98
CA LEU A 92 4.39 -8.80 -2.14
C LEU A 92 3.69 -9.34 -0.90
N HIS A 93 2.90 -8.50 -0.24
CA HIS A 93 2.01 -8.94 0.82
C HIS A 93 0.60 -9.06 0.29
N HIS A 94 -0.10 -10.09 0.76
CA HIS A 94 -1.54 -10.18 0.56
C HIS A 94 -2.23 -9.06 1.34
N ILE A 95 -3.30 -8.49 0.80
CA ILE A 95 -4.02 -7.36 1.41
C ILE A 95 -4.54 -7.72 2.82
N SER A 96 -4.93 -8.97 3.05
CA SER A 96 -5.38 -9.44 4.37
C SER A 96 -4.31 -9.41 5.47
N ALA A 97 -3.03 -9.26 5.12
CA ALA A 97 -1.95 -9.13 6.10
C ALA A 97 -1.81 -7.69 6.63
N ILE A 98 -2.48 -6.73 6.00
CA ILE A 98 -2.44 -5.33 6.40
C ILE A 98 -3.46 -5.10 7.50
N LYS A 99 -2.97 -4.65 8.66
CA LYS A 99 -3.81 -4.29 9.80
C LYS A 99 -4.65 -3.06 9.49
N TRP A 100 -5.85 -3.00 10.05
CA TRP A 100 -6.74 -1.86 9.88
C TRP A 100 -6.28 -0.66 10.71
N PRO A 101 -6.49 0.60 10.26
CA PRO A 101 -6.10 1.77 11.04
C PRO A 101 -6.80 1.86 12.41
N ARG A 102 -7.98 1.25 12.56
CA ARG A 102 -8.73 1.21 13.82
C ARG A 102 -8.23 0.15 14.81
N ASP A 103 -7.38 -0.78 14.37
CA ASP A 103 -6.83 -1.81 15.25
C ASP A 103 -5.71 -1.17 16.09
N ILE A 104 -6.09 -0.48 17.16
CA ILE A 104 -5.15 0.13 18.11
C ILE A 104 -4.34 -1.00 18.74
N SER A 105 -3.07 -1.11 18.34
CA SER A 105 -2.14 -2.04 18.96
C SER A 105 -1.68 -1.44 20.28
N TYR A 106 -2.28 -1.85 21.40
CA TYR A 106 -1.78 -1.51 22.74
C TYR A 106 -0.37 -2.07 22.98
N SER A 107 0.08 -3.05 22.18
CA SER A 107 1.48 -3.46 22.21
C SER A 107 2.33 -2.43 21.48
N ARG A 108 3.14 -1.67 22.24
CA ARG A 108 4.24 -0.84 21.74
C ARG A 108 5.38 -1.66 21.10
N SER A 109 5.18 -2.97 20.91
CA SER A 109 6.10 -3.79 20.15
C SER A 109 6.03 -3.32 18.70
N LEU A 110 6.99 -2.49 18.29
CA LEU A 110 7.18 -2.09 16.90
C LEU A 110 7.04 -3.34 16.02
N PRO A 111 5.98 -3.47 15.21
CA PRO A 111 5.93 -4.54 14.24
C PRO A 111 7.18 -4.37 13.37
N LEU A 112 7.94 -5.47 13.22
CA LEU A 112 9.16 -5.51 12.41
C LEU A 112 8.94 -4.73 11.10
N GLY A 113 9.57 -3.55 10.96
CA GLY A 113 9.46 -2.71 9.76
C GLY A 113 8.62 -1.43 9.87
N SER A 114 8.27 -0.96 11.07
CA SER A 114 7.46 0.26 11.33
C SER A 114 8.10 1.62 10.95
N TRP A 115 9.03 1.70 10.01
CA TRP A 115 9.62 2.98 9.59
C TRP A 115 8.71 3.82 8.68
N THR A 116 7.55 3.28 8.30
CA THR A 116 6.58 3.94 7.41
C THR A 116 5.25 4.22 8.10
N ALA A 117 5.22 4.19 9.42
CA ALA A 117 4.06 4.62 10.21
C ALA A 117 4.13 6.14 10.39
N TYR A 118 3.07 6.84 9.98
CA TYR A 118 2.86 8.24 10.32
C TYR A 118 2.03 8.32 11.61
N ARG A 119 2.61 8.94 12.63
CA ARG A 119 1.92 9.29 13.87
C ARG A 119 1.78 10.81 13.91
N HIS A 120 0.55 11.31 13.83
CA HIS A 120 0.31 12.75 13.71
C HIS A 120 0.71 13.54 14.96
N LEU A 121 0.56 12.94 16.14
CA LEU A 121 0.84 13.58 17.41
C LEU A 121 1.49 12.60 18.36
N TYR A 122 2.48 13.07 19.13
CA TYR A 122 3.20 12.24 20.10
C TYR A 122 2.26 11.55 21.10
N ASN A 123 1.15 12.21 21.46
CA ASN A 123 0.20 11.76 22.48
C ASN A 123 -1.01 10.97 21.94
N SER A 124 -1.24 10.92 20.62
CA SER A 124 -2.35 10.12 20.09
C SER A 124 -1.91 8.67 19.91
N LEU A 125 -2.81 7.74 20.24
CA LEU A 125 -2.63 6.32 19.95
C LEU A 125 -2.89 5.98 18.47
N TYR A 126 -3.39 6.94 17.71
CA TYR A 126 -3.71 6.74 16.31
C TYR A 126 -2.47 6.74 15.42
N GLU A 127 -2.30 5.66 14.68
CA GLU A 127 -1.21 5.49 13.73
C GLU A 127 -1.75 5.10 12.36
N ILE A 128 -1.21 5.74 11.33
CA ILE A 128 -1.48 5.38 9.94
C ILE A 128 -0.23 4.77 9.35
N ASN A 129 -0.37 3.61 8.72
CA ASN A 129 0.73 2.94 8.04
C ASN A 129 0.66 3.19 6.54
N TYR A 130 1.81 3.40 5.90
CA TYR A 130 1.88 3.60 4.45
C TYR A 130 1.14 2.52 3.61
N PRO A 131 1.21 1.21 3.92
CA PRO A 131 0.41 0.21 3.20
C PRO A 131 -1.10 0.43 3.26
N GLN A 132 -1.62 1.01 4.35
CA GLN A 132 -3.04 1.36 4.46
C GLN A 132 -3.40 2.47 3.47
N ILE A 133 -2.54 3.48 3.35
CA ILE A 133 -2.71 4.57 2.38
C ILE A 133 -2.65 4.03 0.94
N GLN A 134 -1.69 3.15 0.65
CA GLN A 134 -1.57 2.50 -0.66
C GLN A 134 -2.84 1.69 -1.01
N LEU A 135 -3.44 0.99 -0.04
CA LEU A 135 -4.71 0.28 -0.25
C LEU A 135 -5.84 1.23 -0.61
N ALA A 136 -6.01 2.30 0.15
CA ALA A 136 -7.07 3.29 -0.07
C ALA A 136 -6.94 3.92 -1.46
N MET A 137 -5.73 4.31 -1.85
CA MET A 137 -5.45 4.87 -3.18
C MET A 137 -5.67 3.85 -4.29
N LYS A 138 -5.24 2.60 -4.10
CA LYS A 138 -5.46 1.52 -5.08
C LYS A 138 -6.95 1.25 -5.28
N GLN A 139 -7.74 1.19 -4.21
CA GLN A 139 -9.20 1.03 -4.28
C GLN A 139 -9.84 2.21 -5.04
N HIS A 140 -9.45 3.45 -4.73
CA HIS A 140 -9.95 4.63 -5.42
C HIS A 140 -9.66 4.62 -6.93
N ARG A 141 -8.41 4.32 -7.33
CA ARG A 141 -7.98 4.35 -8.74
C ARG A 141 -8.56 3.21 -9.57
N SER A 142 -8.65 2.01 -9.00
CA SER A 142 -9.13 0.83 -9.72
C SER A 142 -10.67 0.76 -9.78
N GLY A 143 -11.37 1.46 -8.88
CA GLY A 143 -12.82 1.31 -8.70
C GLY A 143 -13.24 -0.06 -8.15
N ILE A 144 -12.28 -0.93 -7.81
CA ILE A 144 -12.55 -2.26 -7.26
C ILE A 144 -12.78 -2.11 -5.76
N ASP A 145 -13.90 -2.62 -5.25
CA ASP A 145 -14.14 -2.70 -3.83
C ASP A 145 -13.25 -3.77 -3.19
N ILE A 146 -12.11 -3.34 -2.67
CA ILE A 146 -11.14 -4.16 -1.93
C ILE A 146 -11.64 -4.39 -0.49
N LYS A 147 -12.84 -3.91 -0.15
CA LYS A 147 -13.40 -3.87 1.20
C LYS A 147 -12.49 -3.11 2.15
N PHE A 148 -11.82 -2.05 1.67
CA PHE A 148 -11.04 -1.15 2.49
C PHE A 148 -11.71 0.24 2.51
N PRO A 149 -12.81 0.41 3.26
CA PRO A 149 -13.56 1.66 3.34
C PRO A 149 -12.67 2.81 3.82
N LEU A 150 -12.89 4.00 3.26
CA LEU A 150 -12.21 5.23 3.69
C LEU A 150 -12.56 5.59 5.14
N GLU A 151 -13.74 5.17 5.60
CA GLU A 151 -14.19 5.26 6.98
C GLU A 151 -13.23 4.55 7.94
N ALA A 152 -12.43 3.59 7.48
CA ALA A 152 -11.40 2.95 8.29
C ALA A 152 -10.37 3.95 8.85
N PHE A 153 -10.19 5.11 8.21
CA PHE A 153 -9.30 6.17 8.68
C PHE A 153 -9.99 7.18 9.60
N GLN A 154 -11.31 7.07 9.80
CA GLN A 154 -11.99 7.89 10.79
C GLN A 154 -11.66 7.39 12.18
N TYR A 155 -11.19 8.30 13.02
CA TYR A 155 -10.77 8.01 14.37
C TYR A 155 -11.10 9.16 15.31
N LEU A 156 -11.62 8.84 16.49
CA LEU A 156 -11.89 9.79 17.56
C LEU A 156 -11.30 9.23 18.86
N GLU A 157 -10.45 10.00 19.51
CA GLU A 157 -9.84 9.68 20.80
C GLU A 157 -10.10 10.81 21.77
N VAL A 158 -10.44 10.42 23.01
CA VAL A 158 -10.57 11.34 24.13
C VAL A 158 -9.47 11.01 25.11
N GLY A 159 -8.62 11.99 25.39
CA GLY A 159 -7.53 11.89 26.34
C GLY A 159 -7.56 13.05 27.34
N HIS A 160 -6.59 13.03 28.25
CA HIS A 160 -6.30 14.13 29.14
C HIS A 160 -4.93 14.70 28.80
N ASP A 161 -4.77 16.00 28.95
CA ASP A 161 -3.46 16.63 28.79
C ASP A 161 -2.51 16.16 29.89
N TYR A 162 -1.29 15.74 29.51
CA TYR A 162 -0.33 15.18 30.47
C TYR A 162 0.13 16.22 31.49
N GLU A 163 0.30 17.46 31.07
CA GLU A 163 0.73 18.56 31.94
C GLU A 163 -0.44 19.15 32.74
N SER A 164 -1.66 19.00 32.25
CA SER A 164 -2.88 19.56 32.85
C SER A 164 -4.03 18.54 32.83
N PRO A 165 -4.10 17.58 33.77
CA PRO A 165 -5.08 16.48 33.75
C PRO A 165 -6.55 16.92 33.73
N TRP A 166 -6.83 18.14 34.17
CA TRP A 166 -8.14 18.77 34.15
C TRP A 166 -8.57 19.25 32.75
N LYS A 167 -7.65 19.31 31.79
CA LYS A 167 -7.94 19.56 30.37
C LYS A 167 -8.26 18.24 29.70
N VAL A 168 -9.41 18.18 29.04
CA VAL A 168 -9.78 17.06 28.19
C VAL A 168 -9.35 17.39 26.77
N VAL A 169 -8.62 16.50 26.11
CA VAL A 169 -8.18 16.68 24.73
C VAL A 169 -8.90 15.67 23.85
N LEU A 170 -9.53 16.16 22.80
CA LEU A 170 -10.19 15.36 21.77
C LEU A 170 -9.31 15.37 20.52
N TYR A 171 -8.95 14.19 20.02
CA TYR A 171 -8.26 14.00 18.76
C TYR A 171 -9.22 13.40 17.74
N LEU A 172 -9.43 14.09 16.62
CA LEU A 172 -10.19 13.57 15.49
C LEU A 172 -9.28 13.42 14.28
N ALA A 173 -9.37 12.28 13.61
CA ALA A 173 -8.73 12.02 12.33
C ALA A 173 -9.80 11.65 11.29
N ASN A 174 -9.66 12.15 10.08
CA ASN A 174 -10.52 11.80 8.95
C ASN A 174 -9.70 11.82 7.65
N ALA A 175 -9.99 10.88 6.75
CA ALA A 175 -9.34 10.81 5.45
C ALA A 175 -10.28 11.22 4.32
N GLN A 176 -9.71 11.79 3.28
CA GLN A 176 -10.36 12.04 2.00
C GLN A 176 -9.42 11.63 0.88
N VAL A 177 -9.97 10.99 -0.16
CA VAL A 177 -9.25 10.82 -1.43
C VAL A 177 -9.72 11.89 -2.41
N VAL A 178 -8.77 12.63 -2.93
CA VAL A 178 -8.88 13.57 -4.05
C VAL A 178 -8.13 12.91 -5.22
N PRO A 179 -8.43 13.18 -6.51
CA PRO A 179 -8.07 12.28 -7.62
C PRO A 179 -6.66 11.67 -7.59
N GLU A 180 -5.64 12.44 -7.22
CA GLU A 180 -4.25 11.96 -7.12
C GLU A 180 -3.65 12.01 -5.70
N GLU A 181 -4.45 12.37 -4.70
CA GLU A 181 -3.95 12.69 -3.37
C GLU A 181 -4.78 12.03 -2.27
N PHE A 182 -4.07 11.43 -1.31
CA PHE A 182 -4.65 11.00 -0.05
C PHE A 182 -4.49 12.12 0.98
N LEU A 183 -5.60 12.76 1.35
CA LEU A 183 -5.60 13.82 2.34
C LEU A 183 -6.02 13.28 3.69
N MET A 184 -5.22 13.58 4.71
CA MET A 184 -5.53 13.24 6.09
C MET A 184 -5.71 14.50 6.92
N ARG A 185 -6.94 14.72 7.40
CA ARG A 185 -7.24 15.80 8.32
C ARG A 185 -7.10 15.30 9.73
N PHE A 186 -6.37 16.05 10.53
CA PHE A 186 -6.32 15.86 11.97
C PHE A 186 -6.79 17.13 12.68
N GLN A 187 -7.58 16.96 13.73
CA GLN A 187 -8.10 18.06 14.53
C GLN A 187 -7.89 17.73 16.00
N THR A 188 -7.46 18.73 16.76
CA THR A 188 -7.32 18.61 18.20
C THR A 188 -8.19 19.68 18.86
N TRP A 189 -9.03 19.28 19.80
CA TRP A 189 -9.79 20.21 20.63
C TRP A 189 -9.40 20.03 22.09
N THR A 190 -9.07 21.13 22.76
CA THR A 190 -8.78 21.12 24.20
C THR A 190 -9.95 21.76 24.93
N LEU A 191 -10.67 20.95 25.69
CA LEU A 191 -11.79 21.36 26.53
C LEU A 191 -11.25 21.73 27.92
N VAL A 192 -11.59 22.94 28.36
CA VAL A 192 -11.23 23.51 29.66
C VAL A 192 -12.52 23.67 30.48
N PRO A 193 -12.59 23.12 31.72
CA PRO A 193 -13.72 23.36 32.62
C PRO A 193 -13.92 24.85 32.89
N GLY A 194 -15.17 25.30 32.91
CA GLY A 194 -15.53 26.72 33.03
C GLY A 194 -15.03 27.40 34.32
N THR A 195 -14.78 26.63 35.39
CA THR A 195 -14.22 27.13 36.65
C THR A 195 -12.76 27.61 36.51
N GLU A 196 -12.03 27.12 35.52
CA GLU A 196 -10.63 27.46 35.23
C GLU A 196 -10.49 28.38 34.00
N ALA A 197 -11.57 28.64 33.27
CA ALA A 197 -11.56 29.47 32.06
C ALA A 197 -11.11 30.92 32.33
N THR A 198 -11.33 31.43 33.55
CA THR A 198 -10.90 32.76 33.98
C THR A 198 -9.38 32.91 34.05
N ARG A 199 -8.62 31.81 34.12
CA ARG A 199 -7.14 31.82 34.13
C ARG A 199 -6.50 31.69 32.74
N LEU A 200 -7.26 31.32 31.72
CA LEU A 200 -6.75 31.07 30.37
C LEU A 200 -7.44 31.97 29.34
N SER A 201 -6.83 33.11 29.04
CA SER A 201 -7.28 34.01 27.96
C SER A 201 -7.01 33.50 26.53
N LYS A 202 -6.74 32.20 26.33
CA LYS A 202 -6.51 31.62 24.99
C LYS A 202 -7.04 30.19 24.91
N ILE A 203 -8.25 30.03 24.37
CA ILE A 203 -8.66 28.77 23.74
C ILE A 203 -7.85 28.64 22.46
N LEU A 204 -6.82 27.79 22.46
CA LEU A 204 -6.04 27.49 21.26
C LEU A 204 -6.77 26.40 20.47
N ASN A 205 -7.56 26.79 19.47
CA ASN A 205 -8.05 25.87 18.44
C ASN A 205 -6.93 25.67 17.41
N GLY A 206 -6.22 24.55 17.49
CA GLY A 206 -5.24 24.15 16.48
C GLY A 206 -5.89 23.25 15.44
N ILE A 207 -6.11 23.75 14.22
CA ILE A 207 -6.39 22.90 13.06
C ILE A 207 -5.07 22.74 12.31
N THR A 208 -4.49 21.55 12.35
CA THR A 208 -3.31 21.22 11.57
C THR A 208 -3.73 20.37 10.39
N TRP A 209 -3.56 20.90 9.18
CA TRP A 209 -3.68 20.10 7.97
C TRP A 209 -2.37 19.39 7.73
N CYS A 210 -2.40 18.06 7.61
CA CYS A 210 -1.25 17.31 7.12
C CYS A 210 -1.59 16.79 5.73
N ILE A 211 -1.00 17.40 4.71
CA ILE A 211 -1.07 16.87 3.36
C ILE A 211 0.00 15.77 3.29
N ILE A 212 -0.43 14.52 3.34
CA ILE A 212 0.45 13.39 3.05
C ILE A 212 0.42 13.20 1.53
N LEU A 213 1.34 13.86 0.83
CA LEU A 213 1.51 13.64 -0.61
C LEU A 213 2.07 12.23 -0.82
N VAL A 214 1.18 11.26 -0.98
CA VAL A 214 1.55 9.96 -1.53
C VAL A 214 1.46 10.06 -3.03
N SER A 215 2.54 10.56 -3.66
CA SER A 215 2.75 10.33 -5.08
C SER A 215 3.18 8.87 -5.25
N THR A 216 2.21 7.98 -5.45
CA THR A 216 2.50 6.71 -6.09
C THR A 216 2.74 7.01 -7.56
N THR A 217 4.00 7.26 -7.93
CA THR A 217 4.42 7.33 -9.33
C THR A 217 4.01 6.03 -10.01
N GLU A 218 3.04 6.10 -10.92
CA GLU A 218 2.51 4.97 -11.68
C GLU A 218 3.43 4.49 -12.81
#